data_AF-A0ABC8JCW8-F1
#
_entry.id   AF-A0ABC8JCW8-F1
#
_cell.length_a   1.000
_cell.length_b   1.000
_cell.length_c   1.000
_cell.angle_alpha   90.00
_cell.angle_beta   90.00
_cell.angle_gamma   90.00
#
_symmetry.space_group_name_H-M   'P 1'
#
loop_
_entity.id
_entity.type
_entity.pdbx_description
1 polymer ?
#
loop_
_entity_poly.entity_id
_entity_poly.type
_entity_poly.pdbx_seq_one_letter_code
_entity_poly.pdbx_strand_id
1 'polypeptide(L)'
;MGEEARVVDIESSEENATRRNHDSVVDLYPLSSYYFGSRDAVRVKDEMISDRVVRLKSDYATHGLRTCVEAVLLVELFKHPHVLLLQYRNSIFKLPGGRLRPGESGFTFTLL
;
A
#
# COMPACT_ATOMS: atom_id res chain seq x y z
N MET A 1 -47.71 27.16 33.74
CA MET A 1 -47.67 25.82 33.12
C MET A 1 -47.45 26.05 31.63
N GLY A 2 -46.24 26.18 31.10
CA GLY A 2 -44.95 25.70 31.56
C GLY A 2 -44.63 24.35 30.93
N GLU A 3 -44.37 24.34 29.62
CA GLU A 3 -43.61 23.27 28.98
C GLU A 3 -42.98 23.83 27.70
N GLU A 4 -41.74 24.30 27.83
CA GLU A 4 -40.84 24.61 26.72
C GLU A 4 -40.45 23.31 26.02
N ALA A 5 -40.63 23.26 24.71
CA ALA A 5 -40.02 22.23 23.87
C ALA A 5 -38.50 22.45 23.87
N ARG A 6 -37.79 21.49 24.46
CA ARG A 6 -36.33 21.44 24.53
C ARG A 6 -35.74 21.50 23.12
N VAL A 7 -34.97 22.55 22.86
CA VAL A 7 -34.00 22.60 21.76
C VAL A 7 -33.00 21.49 22.03
N VAL A 8 -32.95 20.50 21.14
CA VAL A 8 -31.92 19.46 21.20
C VAL A 8 -30.73 20.05 20.46
N ASP A 9 -29.72 20.47 21.21
CA ASP A 9 -28.44 20.92 20.69
C ASP A 9 -27.81 19.77 19.89
N ILE A 10 -27.91 19.85 18.56
CA ILE A 10 -27.16 19.00 17.63
C ILE A 10 -25.79 19.67 17.43
N GLU A 11 -25.01 19.72 18.49
CA GLU A 11 -23.60 20.05 18.45
C GLU A 11 -22.86 19.07 19.36
N SER A 12 -22.30 18.01 18.76
CA SER A 12 -21.08 17.31 19.18
C SER A 12 -21.08 15.85 18.69
N SER A 13 -21.01 15.63 17.37
CA SER A 13 -20.72 14.28 16.83
C SER A 13 -19.64 14.25 15.77
N GLU A 14 -19.00 15.38 15.48
CA GLU A 14 -17.85 15.46 14.54
C GLU A 14 -16.48 15.48 15.23
N GLU A 15 -16.41 15.44 16.57
CA GLU A 15 -15.14 15.60 17.31
C GLU A 15 -14.38 14.31 17.64
N ASN A 16 -14.90 13.12 17.31
CA ASN A 16 -14.25 11.85 17.69
C ASN A 16 -13.56 11.09 16.56
N ALA A 17 -13.52 11.63 15.33
CA ALA A 17 -12.81 11.01 14.20
C ALA A 17 -11.34 11.45 14.09
N THR A 18 -10.91 12.48 14.83
CA THR A 18 -9.59 13.12 14.67
C THR A 18 -8.55 12.76 15.74
N ARG A 19 -8.85 11.86 16.69
CA ARG A 19 -7.89 11.46 17.75
C ARG A 19 -7.23 10.09 17.55
N ARG A 20 -6.71 9.87 16.35
CA ARG A 20 -5.54 8.99 16.15
C ARG A 20 -4.43 9.76 15.44
N ASN A 21 -4.09 10.94 15.93
CA ASN A 21 -2.73 11.45 15.81
C ASN A 21 -1.84 10.58 16.70
N HIS A 22 -1.57 9.35 16.25
CA HIS A 22 -0.31 8.74 16.60
C HIS A 22 0.74 9.60 15.90
N ASP A 23 1.59 10.28 16.67
CA ASP A 23 2.96 10.54 16.22
C ASP A 23 3.49 9.17 15.78
N SER A 24 3.35 8.89 14.48
CA SER A 24 3.69 7.60 13.92
C SER A 24 5.20 7.60 13.75
N VAL A 25 5.89 7.30 14.84
CA VAL A 25 7.34 7.27 14.88
C VAL A 25 7.84 6.03 14.13
N VAL A 26 8.52 6.33 13.03
CA VAL A 26 9.33 5.51 12.12
C VAL A 26 10.69 5.05 12.65
N ASP A 27 10.88 3.88 13.25
CA ASP A 27 12.26 3.40 13.50
C ASP A 27 12.94 3.00 12.18
N LEU A 28 14.08 3.63 11.89
CA LEU A 28 14.89 3.35 10.71
C LEU A 28 16.21 2.72 11.10
N TYR A 29 16.65 1.77 10.29
CA TYR A 29 17.93 1.10 10.45
C TYR A 29 18.83 1.36 9.25
N PRO A 30 20.16 1.44 9.44
CA PRO A 30 21.11 1.62 8.35
C PRO A 30 20.94 0.56 7.26
N LEU A 31 21.16 0.94 5.99
CA LEU A 31 21.13 0.01 4.85
C LEU A 31 22.04 -1.21 5.06
N SER A 32 23.16 -1.03 5.77
CA SER A 32 24.11 -2.11 6.11
C SER A 32 23.54 -3.18 7.05
N SER A 33 22.41 -2.94 7.70
CA SER A 33 21.70 -3.92 8.53
C SER A 33 20.88 -4.93 7.70
N TYR A 34 20.76 -4.73 6.39
CA TYR A 34 19.99 -5.58 5.49
C TYR A 34 20.91 -6.33 4.52
N TYR A 35 20.60 -7.60 4.27
CA TYR A 35 21.29 -8.43 3.29
C TYR A 35 20.41 -8.66 2.05
N PHE A 36 20.96 -8.37 0.86
CA PHE A 36 20.28 -8.58 -0.40
C PHE A 36 20.75 -9.89 -1.04
N GLY A 37 19.96 -10.93 -0.89
CA GLY A 37 20.19 -12.21 -1.57
C GLY A 37 19.81 -12.15 -3.05
N SER A 38 20.38 -13.06 -3.84
CA SER A 38 19.93 -13.32 -5.21
C SER A 38 19.02 -14.55 -5.24
N ARG A 39 17.96 -14.48 -6.04
CA ARG A 39 17.12 -15.61 -6.43
C ARG A 39 16.97 -15.64 -7.94
N ASP A 40 16.47 -16.76 -8.44
CA ASP A 40 16.18 -16.92 -9.86
C ASP A 40 15.30 -15.78 -10.38
N ALA A 41 15.63 -15.29 -11.56
CA ALA A 41 14.90 -14.20 -12.18
C ALA A 41 13.44 -14.62 -12.39
N VAL A 42 12.53 -13.91 -11.71
CA VAL A 42 11.10 -14.02 -11.98
C VAL A 42 10.90 -13.54 -13.41
N ARG A 43 10.48 -14.46 -14.29
CA ARG A 43 10.20 -14.13 -15.69
C ARG A 43 9.01 -13.17 -15.75
N VAL A 44 9.31 -11.88 -15.83
CA VAL A 44 8.34 -10.87 -16.19
C VAL A 44 8.06 -11.07 -17.67
N LYS A 45 6.87 -11.58 -17.99
CA LYS A 45 6.41 -11.68 -19.37
C LYS A 45 6.41 -10.28 -19.97
N ASP A 46 7.09 -10.10 -21.09
CA ASP A 46 7.07 -8.86 -21.87
C ASP A 46 5.68 -8.69 -22.48
N GLU A 47 4.71 -8.29 -21.66
CA GLU A 47 3.38 -7.90 -22.11
C GLU A 47 3.48 -6.51 -22.74
N MET A 48 3.10 -6.39 -24.01
CA MET A 48 2.85 -5.06 -24.58
C MET A 48 1.76 -4.36 -23.75
N ILE A 49 1.79 -3.02 -23.76
CA ILE A 49 0.78 -2.23 -23.06
C ILE A 49 -0.64 -2.60 -23.51
N SER A 50 -0.83 -2.94 -24.80
CA SER A 50 -2.09 -3.43 -25.37
C SER A 50 -2.58 -4.70 -24.69
N ASP A 51 -1.72 -5.71 -24.57
CA ASP A 51 -2.07 -7.02 -24.00
C ASP A 51 -2.44 -6.87 -22.52
N ARG A 52 -1.70 -6.00 -21.81
CA ARG A 52 -2.00 -5.66 -20.43
C ARG A 52 -3.38 -5.02 -20.28
N VAL A 53 -3.76 -4.12 -21.18
CA VAL A 53 -5.09 -3.48 -21.17
C VAL A 53 -6.19 -4.49 -21.48
N VAL A 54 -5.99 -5.36 -22.47
CA VAL A 54 -6.96 -6.43 -22.81
C VAL A 54 -7.19 -7.34 -21.60
N ARG A 55 -6.12 -7.78 -20.94
CA ARG A 55 -6.20 -8.60 -19.73
C ARG A 55 -6.92 -7.88 -18.59
N LEU A 56 -6.61 -6.60 -18.35
CA LEU A 56 -7.30 -5.81 -17.32
C LEU A 56 -8.82 -5.72 -17.57
N LYS A 57 -9.25 -5.53 -18.83
CA LYS A 57 -10.67 -5.50 -19.19
C LYS A 57 -11.35 -6.86 -18.97
N SER A 58 -10.70 -7.94 -19.38
CA SER A 58 -11.21 -9.31 -19.19
C SER A 58 -11.31 -9.69 -17.71
N ASP A 59 -10.27 -9.40 -16.92
CA ASP A 59 -10.23 -9.65 -15.48
C ASP A 59 -11.35 -8.87 -14.75
N TYR A 60 -11.63 -7.64 -15.18
CA TYR A 60 -12.70 -6.82 -14.62
C TYR A 60 -14.09 -7.38 -14.93
N ALA A 61 -14.33 -7.82 -16.17
CA ALA A 61 -15.61 -8.42 -16.56
C ALA A 61 -15.93 -9.70 -15.78
N THR A 62 -14.89 -10.44 -15.35
CA THR A 62 -15.03 -11.74 -14.67
C THR A 62 -15.01 -11.63 -13.15
N HIS A 63 -14.15 -10.79 -12.58
CA HIS A 63 -13.90 -10.72 -11.13
C HIS A 63 -14.20 -9.35 -10.51
N GLY A 64 -14.62 -8.36 -11.31
CA GLY A 64 -14.85 -7.00 -10.86
C GLY A 64 -13.54 -6.26 -10.55
N LEU A 65 -13.58 -5.40 -9.53
CA LEU A 65 -12.47 -4.51 -9.21
C LEU A 65 -11.22 -5.30 -8.77
N ARG A 66 -10.08 -4.97 -9.37
CA ARG A 66 -8.79 -5.54 -8.98
C ARG A 66 -8.25 -4.83 -7.73
N THR A 67 -8.01 -5.59 -6.68
CA THR A 67 -7.33 -5.13 -5.45
C THR A 67 -5.83 -5.40 -5.54
N CYS A 68 -5.03 -4.36 -5.42
CA CYS A 68 -3.58 -4.44 -5.35
C CYS A 68 -3.07 -3.74 -4.10
N VAL A 69 -1.95 -4.22 -3.59
CA VAL A 69 -1.28 -3.67 -2.43
C VAL A 69 0.21 -3.55 -2.73
N GLU A 70 0.81 -2.46 -2.29
CA GLU A 70 2.23 -2.16 -2.48
C GLU A 70 2.81 -1.73 -1.14
N ALA A 71 4.01 -2.23 -0.84
CA ALA A 71 4.73 -1.97 0.40
C ALA A 71 5.79 -0.89 0.18
N VAL A 72 5.91 0.01 1.14
CA VAL A 72 6.98 1.02 1.20
C VAL A 72 7.97 0.58 2.25
N LEU A 73 9.18 0.22 1.82
CA LEU A 73 10.27 -0.17 2.71
C LEU A 73 11.24 0.99 2.86
N LEU A 74 11.45 1.44 4.09
CA LEU A 74 12.33 2.55 4.44
C LEU A 74 13.61 2.03 5.09
N VAL A 75 14.74 2.63 4.72
CA VAL A 75 16.05 2.40 5.32
C VAL A 75 16.78 3.72 5.51
N GLU A 76 17.75 3.75 6.42
CA GLU A 76 18.64 4.90 6.56
C GLU A 76 19.91 4.70 5.71
N LEU A 77 20.23 5.69 4.89
CA LEU A 77 21.53 5.77 4.24
C LEU A 77 22.04 7.21 4.33
N PHE A 78 23.26 7.40 4.82
CA PHE A 78 23.85 8.71 5.09
C PHE A 78 22.95 9.66 5.92
N LYS A 79 22.26 9.15 6.95
CA LYS A 79 21.30 9.91 7.78
C LYS A 79 20.08 10.46 7.03
N HIS A 80 19.77 9.87 5.89
CA HIS A 80 18.58 10.20 5.10
C HIS A 80 17.71 8.96 4.90
N PRO A 81 16.37 9.10 5.01
CA PRO A 81 15.45 8.01 4.69
C PRO A 81 15.49 7.72 3.19
N HIS A 82 15.61 6.46 2.83
CA HIS A 82 15.59 5.96 1.45
C HIS A 82 14.50 4.91 1.30
N VAL A 83 13.83 4.91 0.14
CA VAL A 83 12.82 3.91 -0.21
C VAL A 83 13.46 2.82 -1.07
N LEU A 84 13.25 1.56 -0.70
CA LEU A 84 13.70 0.42 -1.52
C LEU A 84 12.70 0.17 -2.66
N LEU A 85 13.22 0.06 -3.88
CA LEU A 85 12.45 -0.17 -5.10
C LEU A 85 12.99 -1.37 -5.87
N LEU A 86 12.08 -2.08 -6.55
CA LEU A 86 12.43 -3.12 -7.50
C LEU A 86 12.72 -2.47 -8.85
N GLN A 87 13.99 -2.50 -9.26
CA GLN A 87 14.40 -2.05 -10.58
C GLN A 87 14.17 -3.16 -11.62
N TYR A 88 13.46 -2.80 -12.69
CA TYR A 88 13.27 -3.63 -13.87
C TYR A 88 13.84 -2.92 -15.08
N ARG A 89 14.68 -3.61 -15.87
CA ARG A 89 15.44 -2.98 -16.97
C ARG A 89 16.19 -1.74 -16.46
N ASN A 90 16.52 -0.79 -17.34
CA ASN A 90 17.37 0.34 -16.99
C ASN A 90 16.62 1.56 -16.43
N SER A 91 15.28 1.60 -16.49
CA SER A 91 14.51 2.82 -16.21
C SER A 91 13.12 2.60 -15.61
N ILE A 92 12.78 1.38 -15.19
CA ILE A 92 11.47 1.08 -14.58
C ILE A 92 11.71 0.72 -13.11
N PHE A 93 11.00 1.41 -12.22
CA PHE A 93 11.05 1.16 -10.79
C PHE A 93 9.65 0.85 -10.28
N LYS A 94 9.52 -0.12 -9.39
CA LYS A 94 8.24 -0.52 -8.79
C LYS A 94 8.40 -0.74 -7.29
N LEU A 95 7.33 -0.47 -6.56
CA LEU A 95 7.24 -0.90 -5.16
C LEU A 95 7.05 -2.43 -5.10
N PRO A 96 7.62 -3.10 -4.08
CA PRO A 96 7.28 -4.49 -3.78
C PRO A 96 5.78 -4.61 -3.53
N GLY A 97 5.10 -5.53 -4.19
CA GLY A 97 3.65 -5.62 -4.09
C GLY A 97 3.02 -6.61 -5.05
N GLY A 98 1.69 -6.68 -5.02
CA GLY A 98 0.96 -7.65 -5.81
C GLY A 98 -0.56 -7.47 -5.78
N ARG A 99 -1.23 -8.36 -6.52
CA ARG A 99 -2.70 -8.47 -6.51
C ARG A 99 -3.11 -9.35 -5.34
N LEU A 100 -4.06 -8.87 -4.54
CA LEU A 100 -4.68 -9.68 -3.48
C LEU A 100 -5.61 -10.73 -4.09
N ARG A 101 -5.64 -11.92 -3.50
CA ARG A 101 -6.64 -12.94 -3.80
C ARG A 101 -7.98 -12.56 -3.13
N PRO A 102 -9.13 -13.00 -3.67
CA PRO A 102 -10.42 -12.79 -3.01
C PRO A 102 -10.39 -13.36 -1.59
N GLY A 103 -10.68 -12.52 -0.59
CA GLY A 103 -10.67 -12.89 0.84
C GLY A 103 -9.29 -12.78 1.53
N GLU A 104 -8.24 -12.35 0.84
CA GLU A 104 -6.93 -12.09 1.44
C GLU A 104 -6.91 -10.72 2.14
N SER A 105 -6.45 -10.69 3.39
CA SER A 105 -6.22 -9.44 4.11
C SER A 105 -4.94 -8.76 3.63
N GLY A 106 -4.93 -7.43 3.51
CA GLY A 106 -3.78 -6.67 3.02
C GLY A 106 -2.52 -6.68 3.89
N PHE A 107 -2.51 -7.36 5.03
CA PHE A 107 -1.38 -7.37 5.98
C PHE A 107 -0.44 -8.57 5.83
N THR A 108 -0.84 -9.64 5.13
CA THR A 108 0.01 -10.82 4.92
C THR A 108 0.92 -10.63 3.72
N PHE A 109 2.01 -9.88 3.92
CA PHE A 109 3.11 -9.81 2.96
C PHE A 109 4.29 -10.64 3.45
N THR A 110 4.54 -11.77 2.79
CA THR A 110 5.78 -12.51 2.99
C THR A 110 6.86 -11.91 2.09
N LEU A 111 7.75 -11.11 2.68
CA LEU A 111 9.03 -10.76 2.06
C LEU A 111 9.91 -12.02 2.07
N LEU A 112 10.11 -12.62 0.90
CA LEU A 112 11.01 -13.77 0.68
C LEU A 112 12.46 -13.33 0.44
#